data_AF-A0A6V7NN73-F1
#
_entry.id   AF-A0A6V7NN73-F1
#
_cell.length_a   1.000
_cell.length_b   1.000
_cell.length_c   1.000
_cell.angle_alpha   90.00
_cell.angle_beta   90.00
_cell.angle_gamma   90.00
#
_symmetry.space_group_name_H-M   'P 1'
#
loop_
_entity.id
_entity.type
_entity.pdbx_description
1 polymer ?
#
loop_
_entity_poly.entity_id
_entity_poly.type
_entity_poly.pdbx_seq_one_letter_code
_entity_poly.pdbx_strand_id
1 'polypeptide(L)'
;MKVEGSSPAAEEEEERKSGGGGGGGGLKRPRRVSGDGANITRKRGCSARRARRRVQADSTAIQRLFSACKSVFKGADPVPAPADVDMLRRLLDKMRPEDVGLSADLVFFRAKSASKGTPRIMYTTIYKCDNFSMVIFFLPPRAVIPLHNHPGMTVFNKLLLGSMHVKSYDWVDPIKSNDLTTSDQLRLAKLVVDSDYVAPCNTSILYPATGGNIILFEPLRHVHDFPYTHHSNGATTEAGSSDERLGWLKEIDVPKDLKMDGVEYLGPQIIDG
;
A
#
# COMPACT_ATOMS: atom_id res chain seq x y z
N MET A 1 -2.37 -2.54 -4.81
CA MET A 1 -2.69 -2.74 -3.38
C MET A 1 -1.39 -2.87 -2.62
N LYS A 2 -1.32 -2.22 -1.47
CA LYS A 2 -0.18 -2.18 -0.55
C LYS A 2 -0.68 -2.69 0.81
N VAL A 3 0.04 -3.63 1.40
CA VAL A 3 -0.10 -4.00 2.81
C VAL A 3 1.23 -3.70 3.46
N GLU A 4 1.25 -2.85 4.48
CA GLU A 4 2.48 -2.51 5.19
C GLU A 4 2.34 -2.83 6.67
N GLY A 5 3.32 -3.53 7.23
CA GLY A 5 3.49 -3.67 8.66
C GLY A 5 4.51 -2.67 9.17
N SER A 6 4.16 -1.94 10.23
CA SER A 6 4.98 -0.92 10.87
C SER A 6 5.20 -1.26 12.34
N SER A 7 6.31 -0.79 12.89
CA SER A 7 6.49 -0.68 14.33
C SER A 7 5.95 0.69 14.79
N PRO A 8 5.43 0.85 16.01
CA PRO A 8 4.97 2.14 16.53
C PRO A 8 5.99 3.29 16.42
N ALA A 9 7.29 2.97 16.36
CA ALA A 9 8.37 3.95 16.19
C ALA A 9 8.52 4.50 14.75
N ALA A 10 7.96 3.84 13.74
CA ALA A 10 8.07 4.25 12.33
C ALA A 10 7.02 5.31 11.93
N GLU A 11 5.89 5.38 12.65
CA GLU A 11 4.77 6.28 12.29
C GLU A 11 5.05 7.77 12.63
N GLU A 12 5.91 8.04 13.63
CA GLU A 12 6.29 9.42 13.99
C GLU A 12 7.07 10.16 12.88
N GLU A 13 7.64 9.42 11.92
CA GLU A 13 8.42 10.01 10.80
C GLU A 13 7.54 10.34 9.58
N GLU A 14 6.47 9.57 9.34
CA GLU A 14 5.54 9.78 8.21
C GLU A 14 4.53 10.91 8.50
N GLU A 15 4.02 11.00 9.73
CA GLU A 15 3.03 12.03 10.11
C GLU A 15 3.64 13.44 10.08
N ARG A 16 4.93 13.57 10.46
CA ARG A 16 5.69 14.83 10.38
C ARG A 16 5.88 15.35 8.95
N LYS A 17 5.86 14.48 7.94
CA LYS A 17 5.98 14.85 6.51
C LYS A 17 4.62 15.23 5.87
N SER A 18 3.50 15.02 6.56
CA SER A 18 2.13 15.27 6.03
C SER A 18 1.36 16.42 6.71
N GLY A 19 1.85 16.97 7.83
CA GLY A 19 1.11 17.91 8.67
C GLY A 19 1.26 19.39 8.28
N GLY A 20 0.33 19.92 7.48
CA GLY A 20 0.12 21.35 7.30
C GLY A 20 -1.32 21.77 7.60
N GLY A 21 -1.53 22.49 8.71
CA GLY A 21 -2.68 23.39 8.89
C GLY A 21 -3.73 22.97 9.93
N GLY A 22 -3.43 23.20 11.22
CA GLY A 22 -4.43 23.27 12.28
C GLY A 22 -5.18 24.61 12.27
N GLY A 23 -6.49 24.56 12.42
CA GLY A 23 -7.36 25.73 12.61
C GLY A 23 -8.57 25.31 13.44
N GLY A 24 -8.62 25.80 14.69
CA GLY A 24 -9.54 25.37 15.71
C GLY A 24 -10.99 25.87 15.58
N GLY A 25 -11.87 25.22 16.33
CA GLY A 25 -13.25 25.65 16.52
C GLY A 25 -13.90 24.85 17.66
N GLY A 26 -13.90 25.42 18.86
CA GLY A 26 -14.72 24.90 19.96
C GLY A 26 -16.18 25.31 19.82
N LEU A 27 -17.10 24.52 20.41
CA LEU A 27 -18.17 24.98 21.32
C LEU A 27 -19.24 23.89 21.60
N LYS A 28 -19.42 23.65 22.90
CA LYS A 28 -20.66 23.38 23.67
C LYS A 28 -21.43 22.05 23.52
N ARG A 29 -21.41 21.33 24.64
CA ARG A 29 -22.36 20.28 25.08
C ARG A 29 -23.78 20.82 25.31
N PRO A 30 -24.80 19.95 25.24
CA PRO A 30 -25.90 20.01 26.19
C PRO A 30 -26.15 18.70 26.95
N ARG A 31 -27.04 18.86 27.93
CA ARG A 31 -27.25 18.10 29.17
C ARG A 31 -28.05 16.80 28.99
N ARG A 32 -27.85 15.91 29.96
CA ARG A 32 -28.65 14.70 30.24
C ARG A 32 -30.11 15.06 30.53
N VAL A 33 -31.03 14.27 29.97
CA VAL A 33 -32.39 14.09 30.49
C VAL A 33 -32.64 12.59 30.61
N SER A 34 -33.01 12.17 31.82
CA SER A 34 -33.41 10.82 32.18
C SER A 34 -34.85 10.57 31.71
N GLY A 35 -35.13 9.35 31.25
CA GLY A 35 -36.48 8.91 30.90
C GLY A 35 -36.56 7.38 30.93
N ASP A 36 -37.37 6.87 31.85
CA ASP A 36 -37.59 5.47 32.17
C ASP A 36 -38.32 4.67 31.07
N GLY A 37 -37.99 3.37 31.05
CA GLY A 37 -38.94 2.28 30.89
C GLY A 37 -39.66 2.09 29.56
N ALA A 38 -39.22 1.12 28.74
CA ALA A 38 -40.09 0.03 28.26
C ALA A 38 -39.36 -1.00 27.37
N ASN A 39 -39.65 -2.27 27.68
CA ASN A 39 -39.67 -3.45 26.81
C ASN A 39 -38.36 -3.97 26.18
N ILE A 40 -37.79 -4.96 26.89
CA ILE A 40 -36.91 -6.00 26.32
C ILE A 40 -37.76 -6.90 25.42
N THR A 41 -37.89 -6.53 24.14
CA THR A 41 -38.22 -7.49 23.09
C THR A 41 -36.92 -8.16 22.64
N ARG A 42 -36.77 -9.44 22.96
CA ARG A 42 -35.64 -10.28 22.52
C ARG A 42 -35.56 -10.27 20.98
N LYS A 43 -34.65 -9.48 20.42
CA LYS A 43 -34.25 -9.49 18.99
C LYS A 43 -33.58 -10.82 18.62
N ARG A 44 -34.38 -11.89 18.46
CA ARG A 44 -33.92 -13.19 17.97
C ARG A 44 -33.49 -13.18 16.49
N GLY A 45 -33.70 -12.07 15.76
CA GLY A 45 -33.28 -11.91 14.36
C GLY A 45 -31.90 -11.25 14.14
N CYS A 46 -31.35 -10.53 15.13
CA CYS A 46 -30.08 -9.82 14.95
C CYS A 46 -28.87 -10.76 15.02
N SER A 47 -28.91 -11.78 15.88
CA SER A 47 -27.82 -12.74 16.02
C SER A 47 -27.64 -13.60 14.78
N ALA A 48 -28.74 -14.12 14.20
CA ALA A 48 -28.69 -14.92 12.97
C ALA A 48 -28.25 -14.10 11.74
N ARG A 49 -28.68 -12.83 11.62
CA ARG A 49 -28.19 -11.93 10.56
C ARG A 49 -26.72 -11.56 10.74
N ARG A 50 -26.27 -11.32 11.98
CA ARG A 50 -24.88 -11.00 12.29
C ARG A 50 -23.97 -12.21 12.08
N ALA A 51 -24.43 -13.42 12.43
CA ALA A 51 -23.74 -14.67 12.14
C ALA A 51 -23.64 -14.92 10.62
N ARG A 52 -24.73 -14.74 9.85
CA ARG A 52 -24.69 -14.87 8.39
C ARG A 52 -23.76 -13.84 7.73
N ARG A 53 -23.75 -12.58 8.19
CA ARG A 53 -22.80 -11.56 7.72
C ARG A 53 -21.35 -11.90 8.06
N ARG A 54 -21.08 -12.44 9.26
CA ARG A 54 -19.73 -12.91 9.65
C ARG A 54 -19.27 -14.08 8.78
N VAL A 55 -20.12 -15.09 8.59
CA VAL A 55 -19.83 -16.24 7.71
C VAL A 55 -19.60 -15.82 6.26
N GLN A 56 -20.38 -14.85 5.75
CA GLN A 56 -20.14 -14.29 4.42
C GLN A 56 -18.86 -13.43 4.35
N ALA A 57 -18.54 -12.65 5.38
CA ALA A 57 -17.30 -11.89 5.45
C ALA A 57 -16.09 -12.83 5.40
N ASP A 58 -16.05 -13.88 6.24
CA ASP A 58 -14.96 -14.88 6.28
C ASP A 58 -14.77 -15.63 4.95
N SER A 59 -15.76 -15.56 4.05
CA SER A 59 -15.70 -16.16 2.73
C SER A 59 -15.02 -15.28 1.67
N THR A 60 -14.92 -13.97 1.89
CA THR A 60 -14.31 -13.04 0.91
C THR A 60 -12.79 -13.09 0.98
N ALA A 61 -12.13 -12.89 -0.16
CA ALA A 61 -10.66 -12.88 -0.21
C ALA A 61 -10.06 -11.73 0.62
N ILE A 62 -10.69 -10.55 0.58
CA ILE A 62 -10.22 -9.39 1.35
C ILE A 62 -10.34 -9.57 2.86
N GLN A 63 -11.39 -10.22 3.36
CA GLN A 63 -11.50 -10.54 4.78
C GLN A 63 -10.42 -11.55 5.21
N ARG A 64 -10.16 -12.59 4.40
CA ARG A 64 -9.12 -13.58 4.70
C ARG A 64 -7.74 -12.92 4.79
N LEU A 65 -7.43 -12.01 3.86
CA LEU A 65 -6.21 -11.22 3.91
C LEU A 65 -6.16 -10.36 5.17
N PHE A 66 -7.22 -9.62 5.48
CA PHE A 66 -7.31 -8.79 6.69
C PHE A 66 -7.07 -9.61 7.97
N SER A 67 -7.76 -10.75 8.12
CA SER A 67 -7.60 -11.63 9.29
C SER A 67 -6.19 -12.21 9.39
N ALA A 68 -5.56 -12.53 8.25
CA ALA A 68 -4.16 -12.96 8.22
C ALA A 68 -3.23 -11.83 8.65
N CYS A 69 -3.37 -10.62 8.09
CA CYS A 69 -2.58 -9.44 8.49
C CYS A 69 -2.70 -9.16 9.99
N LYS A 70 -3.93 -9.20 10.54
CA LYS A 70 -4.16 -9.07 11.98
C LYS A 70 -3.46 -10.14 12.80
N SER A 71 -3.26 -11.34 12.26
CA SER A 71 -2.55 -12.40 12.96
C SER A 71 -1.04 -12.23 12.90
N VAL A 72 -0.54 -11.74 11.78
CA VAL A 72 0.89 -11.62 11.48
C VAL A 72 1.48 -10.37 12.12
N PHE A 73 0.84 -9.21 11.96
CA PHE A 73 1.31 -7.93 12.47
C PHE A 73 0.76 -7.64 13.88
N LYS A 74 1.06 -8.52 14.85
CA LYS A 74 0.60 -8.35 16.26
C LYS A 74 1.65 -7.73 17.19
N GLY A 75 2.91 -7.73 16.79
CA GLY A 75 4.05 -7.36 17.64
C GLY A 75 4.71 -6.07 17.21
N ALA A 76 5.74 -5.67 17.96
CA ALA A 76 6.57 -4.52 17.65
C ALA A 76 7.57 -4.76 16.51
N ASP A 77 7.80 -6.03 16.14
CA ASP A 77 8.68 -6.39 15.03
C ASP A 77 7.94 -6.21 13.69
N PRO A 78 8.41 -5.31 12.83
CA PRO A 78 7.79 -5.09 11.52
C PRO A 78 8.09 -6.22 10.52
N VAL A 79 8.99 -7.16 10.82
CA VAL A 79 9.35 -8.27 9.92
C VAL A 79 8.64 -9.57 10.36
N PRO A 80 7.65 -10.06 9.59
CA PRO A 80 6.99 -11.32 9.89
C PRO A 80 7.91 -12.55 9.78
N ALA A 81 7.51 -13.65 10.43
CA ALA A 81 8.16 -14.94 10.24
C ALA A 81 8.07 -15.39 8.76
N PRO A 82 9.08 -16.11 8.22
CA PRO A 82 9.08 -16.50 6.80
C PRO A 82 7.82 -17.26 6.35
N ALA A 83 7.29 -18.15 7.21
CA ALA A 83 6.06 -18.89 6.91
C ALA A 83 4.83 -17.97 6.78
N ASP A 84 4.78 -16.90 7.58
CA ASP A 84 3.73 -15.89 7.54
C ASP A 84 3.86 -15.00 6.31
N VAL A 85 5.08 -14.60 5.95
CA VAL A 85 5.38 -13.90 4.69
C VAL A 85 4.88 -14.71 3.50
N ASP A 86 5.22 -15.99 3.47
CA ASP A 86 4.79 -16.91 2.41
C ASP A 86 3.27 -17.08 2.34
N MET A 87 2.61 -17.12 3.50
CA MET A 87 1.15 -17.18 3.58
C MET A 87 0.51 -15.89 3.02
N LEU A 88 0.95 -14.72 3.47
CA LEU A 88 0.43 -13.43 3.01
C LEU A 88 0.66 -13.23 1.51
N ARG A 89 1.86 -13.60 1.01
CA ARG A 89 2.17 -13.60 -0.42
C ARG A 89 1.18 -14.45 -1.22
N ARG A 90 0.94 -15.71 -0.80
CA ARG A 90 -0.02 -16.60 -1.49
C ARG A 90 -1.46 -16.07 -1.47
N LEU A 91 -1.86 -15.35 -0.42
CA LEU A 91 -3.18 -14.72 -0.38
C LEU A 91 -3.25 -13.56 -1.37
N LEU A 92 -2.24 -12.68 -1.37
CA LEU A 92 -2.17 -11.53 -2.27
C LEU A 92 -2.01 -11.92 -3.75
N ASP A 93 -1.25 -12.96 -4.06
CA ASP A 93 -1.08 -13.47 -5.43
C ASP A 93 -2.41 -13.90 -6.05
N LYS A 94 -3.33 -14.41 -5.21
CA LYS A 94 -4.68 -14.82 -5.63
C LYS A 94 -5.70 -13.68 -5.67
N MET A 95 -5.36 -12.50 -5.16
CA MET A 95 -6.28 -11.36 -5.16
C MET A 95 -6.53 -10.87 -6.57
N ARG A 96 -7.82 -10.71 -6.88
CA ARG A 96 -8.30 -10.10 -8.11
C ARG A 96 -8.78 -8.67 -7.86
N PRO A 97 -8.90 -7.84 -8.91
CA PRO A 97 -9.48 -6.50 -8.78
C PRO A 97 -10.88 -6.52 -8.14
N GLU A 98 -11.70 -7.50 -8.49
CA GLU A 98 -13.07 -7.60 -7.99
C GLU A 98 -13.15 -7.87 -6.48
N ASP A 99 -12.14 -8.53 -5.90
CA ASP A 99 -12.08 -8.85 -4.47
C ASP A 99 -11.97 -7.59 -3.58
N VAL A 100 -11.57 -6.47 -4.17
CA VAL A 100 -11.48 -5.15 -3.52
C VAL A 100 -12.42 -4.13 -4.16
N GLY A 101 -13.44 -4.59 -4.89
CA GLY A 101 -14.46 -3.72 -5.48
C GLY A 101 -14.00 -2.92 -6.69
N LEU A 102 -12.89 -3.31 -7.33
CA LEU A 102 -12.45 -2.69 -8.57
C LEU A 102 -13.12 -3.39 -9.76
N SER A 103 -13.77 -2.60 -10.60
CA SER A 103 -14.31 -3.04 -11.90
C SER A 103 -13.74 -2.19 -13.02
N ALA A 104 -13.70 -2.74 -14.24
CA ALA A 104 -13.29 -2.01 -15.44
C ALA A 104 -14.17 -0.79 -15.76
N ASP A 105 -15.35 -0.71 -15.14
CA ASP A 105 -16.32 0.38 -15.33
C ASP A 105 -16.08 1.59 -14.43
N LEU A 106 -15.12 1.51 -13.49
CA LEU A 106 -14.78 2.63 -12.64
C LEU A 106 -14.37 3.84 -13.47
N VAL A 107 -14.93 5.01 -13.13
CA VAL A 107 -14.71 6.28 -13.83
C VAL A 107 -13.22 6.62 -13.94
N PHE A 108 -12.42 6.17 -12.96
CA PHE A 108 -10.95 6.29 -12.95
C PHE A 108 -10.28 5.70 -14.19
N PHE A 109 -10.76 4.56 -14.70
CA PHE A 109 -10.22 3.90 -15.90
C PHE A 109 -10.88 4.42 -17.19
N ARG A 110 -12.04 5.07 -17.10
CA ARG A 110 -12.79 5.61 -18.25
C ARG A 110 -12.40 7.04 -18.62
N ALA A 111 -11.61 7.72 -17.80
CA ALA A 111 -11.16 9.08 -18.06
C ALA A 111 -10.25 9.14 -19.31
N LYS A 112 -10.86 9.24 -20.50
CA LYS A 112 -10.22 9.65 -21.76
C LYS A 112 -9.83 11.14 -21.77
N SER A 113 -9.86 11.81 -20.63
CA SER A 113 -9.47 13.20 -20.54
C SER A 113 -7.98 13.28 -20.26
N ALA A 114 -7.21 13.58 -21.30
CA ALA A 114 -5.99 14.36 -21.15
C ALA A 114 -6.38 15.71 -20.51
N SER A 115 -6.66 15.72 -19.20
CA SER A 115 -6.82 16.96 -18.47
C SER A 115 -5.46 17.66 -18.56
N LYS A 116 -5.40 18.82 -19.21
CA LYS A 116 -4.23 19.68 -19.18
C LYS A 116 -3.94 20.00 -17.71
N GLY A 117 -2.98 19.32 -17.10
CA GLY A 117 -2.69 19.45 -15.67
C GLY A 117 -1.85 18.30 -15.14
N THR A 118 -1.32 18.49 -13.94
CA THR A 118 -0.55 17.49 -13.21
C THR A 118 -1.44 16.29 -12.84
N PRO A 119 -1.02 15.05 -13.14
CA PRO A 119 -1.81 13.87 -12.78
C PRO A 119 -1.99 13.78 -11.26
N ARG A 120 -3.22 13.48 -10.82
CA ARG A 120 -3.56 13.27 -9.41
C ARG A 120 -3.64 11.78 -9.13
N ILE A 121 -2.84 11.31 -8.17
CA ILE A 121 -2.92 9.96 -7.65
C ILE A 121 -4.06 9.94 -6.64
N MET A 122 -4.88 8.89 -6.68
CA MET A 122 -5.90 8.70 -5.67
C MET A 122 -5.52 7.52 -4.80
N TYR A 123 -5.94 7.51 -3.54
CA TYR A 123 -5.77 6.36 -2.68
C TYR A 123 -7.01 6.10 -1.86
N THR A 124 -7.22 4.83 -1.50
CA THR A 124 -8.26 4.46 -0.55
C THR A 124 -7.71 3.51 0.49
N THR A 125 -8.07 3.77 1.75
CA THR A 125 -7.65 2.96 2.89
C THR A 125 -8.74 1.93 3.17
N ILE A 126 -8.38 0.66 3.05
CA ILE A 126 -9.25 -0.46 3.41
C ILE A 126 -9.26 -0.63 4.94
N TYR A 127 -8.07 -0.55 5.54
CA TYR A 127 -7.88 -0.67 6.98
C TYR A 127 -6.59 0.04 7.41
N LYS A 128 -6.57 0.61 8.61
CA LYS A 128 -5.37 1.11 9.27
C LYS A 128 -5.48 0.90 10.78
N CYS A 129 -4.40 0.45 11.39
CA CYS A 129 -4.14 0.43 12.83
C CYS A 129 -2.64 0.66 13.07
N ASP A 130 -2.23 0.76 14.34
CA ASP A 130 -0.85 1.04 14.76
C ASP A 130 0.19 0.02 14.27
N ASN A 131 -0.25 -1.17 13.87
CA ASN A 131 0.65 -2.27 13.49
C ASN A 131 0.72 -2.48 11.97
N PHE A 132 -0.36 -2.16 11.24
CA PHE A 132 -0.39 -2.34 9.79
C PHE A 132 -1.49 -1.52 9.11
N SER A 133 -1.27 -1.27 7.82
CA SER A 133 -2.23 -0.62 6.93
C SER A 133 -2.49 -1.46 5.68
N MET A 134 -3.67 -1.30 5.09
CA MET A 134 -4.08 -1.86 3.81
C MET A 134 -4.62 -0.74 2.93
N VAL A 135 -3.89 -0.40 1.86
CA VAL A 135 -4.17 0.76 1.01
C VAL A 135 -4.16 0.36 -0.47
N ILE A 136 -5.02 0.99 -1.27
CA ILE A 136 -5.00 0.88 -2.73
C ILE A 136 -4.69 2.25 -3.31
N PHE A 137 -3.69 2.31 -4.19
CA PHE A 137 -3.34 3.49 -4.97
C PHE A 137 -3.87 3.35 -6.40
N PHE A 138 -4.39 4.45 -6.95
CA PHE A 138 -4.87 4.60 -8.31
C PHE A 138 -3.98 5.62 -9.01
N LEU A 139 -3.13 5.13 -9.91
CA LEU A 139 -2.21 5.96 -10.68
C LEU A 139 -2.80 6.14 -12.09
N PRO A 140 -3.22 7.36 -12.48
CA PRO A 140 -3.59 7.61 -13.87
C PRO A 140 -2.34 7.53 -14.77
N PRO A 141 -2.51 7.42 -16.10
CA PRO A 141 -1.39 7.49 -17.03
C PRO A 141 -0.54 8.75 -16.76
N ARG A 142 0.78 8.60 -16.82
CA ARG A 142 1.78 9.65 -16.50
C ARG A 142 1.99 9.96 -15.01
N ALA A 143 1.20 9.41 -14.09
CA ALA A 143 1.44 9.58 -12.66
C ALA A 143 2.67 8.79 -12.21
N VAL A 144 3.49 9.41 -11.37
CA VAL A 144 4.66 8.81 -10.75
C VAL A 144 4.50 8.93 -9.24
N ILE A 145 4.73 7.85 -8.49
CA ILE A 145 5.05 7.96 -7.07
C ILE A 145 6.58 8.05 -7.02
N PRO A 146 7.15 9.22 -6.73
CA PRO A 146 8.60 9.43 -6.74
C PRO A 146 9.32 8.46 -5.81
N LEU A 147 10.63 8.38 -5.97
CA LEU A 147 11.47 7.55 -5.14
C LEU A 147 11.28 7.91 -3.64
N HIS A 148 10.89 6.93 -2.82
CA HIS A 148 10.66 7.10 -1.38
C HIS A 148 11.08 5.84 -0.62
N ASN A 149 11.45 5.99 0.65
CA ASN A 149 11.83 4.87 1.52
C ASN A 149 10.65 4.38 2.37
N HIS A 150 10.86 3.23 3.01
CA HIS A 150 9.92 2.64 3.96
C HIS A 150 10.62 2.32 5.30
N PRO A 151 10.95 3.33 6.13
CA PRO A 151 11.71 3.13 7.36
C PRO A 151 11.03 2.14 8.30
N GLY A 152 11.73 1.09 8.71
CA GLY A 152 11.22 0.14 9.70
C GLY A 152 9.95 -0.62 9.27
N MET A 153 9.68 -0.75 7.97
CA MET A 153 8.46 -1.39 7.46
C MET A 153 8.75 -2.62 6.60
N THR A 154 7.85 -3.61 6.67
CA THR A 154 7.73 -4.67 5.66
C THR A 154 6.51 -4.38 4.80
N VAL A 155 6.69 -4.29 3.48
CA VAL A 155 5.62 -3.89 2.56
C VAL A 155 5.41 -4.97 1.50
N PHE A 156 4.16 -5.41 1.36
CA PHE A 156 3.69 -6.27 0.29
C PHE A 156 2.97 -5.44 -0.77
N ASN A 157 3.47 -5.48 -2.00
CA ASN A 157 2.95 -4.72 -3.13
C ASN A 157 2.36 -5.66 -4.19
N LYS A 158 1.09 -5.45 -4.53
CA LYS A 158 0.36 -6.23 -5.55
C LYS A 158 -0.23 -5.30 -6.59
N LEU A 159 0.23 -5.41 -7.83
CA LEU A 159 -0.42 -4.79 -8.98
C LEU A 159 -1.70 -5.57 -9.29
N LEU A 160 -2.83 -4.90 -9.13
CA LEU A 160 -4.16 -5.48 -9.38
C LEU A 160 -4.57 -5.30 -10.85
N LEU A 161 -4.31 -4.12 -11.43
CA LEU A 161 -4.72 -3.73 -12.77
C LEU A 161 -3.65 -2.86 -13.44
N GLY A 162 -3.58 -2.95 -14.77
CA GLY A 162 -2.71 -2.11 -15.59
C GLY A 162 -1.27 -2.57 -15.62
N SER A 163 -0.38 -1.61 -15.90
CA SER A 163 1.05 -1.83 -16.03
C SER A 163 1.84 -0.66 -15.44
N MET A 164 2.98 -0.96 -14.84
CA MET A 164 3.89 0.03 -14.26
C MET A 164 5.33 -0.41 -14.39
N HIS A 165 6.22 0.55 -14.44
CA HIS A 165 7.64 0.33 -14.28
C HIS A 165 8.01 0.58 -12.81
N VAL A 166 8.80 -0.31 -12.21
CA VAL A 166 9.23 -0.22 -10.82
C VAL A 166 10.75 -0.21 -10.77
N LYS A 167 11.29 0.79 -10.09
CA LYS A 167 12.69 0.80 -9.67
C LYS A 167 12.77 0.73 -8.15
N SER A 168 13.74 0.00 -7.63
CA SER A 168 13.99 0.00 -6.20
C SER A 168 15.46 -0.18 -5.84
N TYR A 169 15.81 0.28 -4.64
CA TYR A 169 17.17 0.31 -4.13
C TYR A 169 17.20 -0.05 -2.65
N ASP A 170 18.33 -0.59 -2.21
CA ASP A 170 18.69 -0.73 -0.79
C ASP A 170 19.95 0.10 -0.51
N TRP A 171 20.04 0.68 0.69
CA TRP A 171 21.26 1.37 1.11
C TRP A 171 22.43 0.39 1.20
N VAL A 172 23.62 0.80 0.76
CA VAL A 172 24.84 -0.03 0.91
C VAL A 172 25.35 -0.01 2.35
N ASP A 173 25.26 1.14 3.02
CA ASP A 173 25.76 1.34 4.38
C ASP A 173 24.60 1.48 5.39
N PRO A 174 24.68 0.83 6.57
CA PRO A 174 23.74 1.08 7.65
C PRO A 174 23.89 2.53 8.13
N ILE A 175 22.78 3.19 8.48
CA ILE A 175 22.78 4.54 9.06
C ILE A 175 23.63 4.52 10.33
N LYS A 176 24.78 5.21 10.30
CA LYS A 176 25.55 5.47 11.52
C LYS A 176 24.73 6.48 12.33
N SER A 177 24.42 6.14 13.59
CA SER A 177 23.55 6.92 14.49
C SER A 177 23.99 8.37 14.74
N ASN A 178 25.17 8.78 14.27
CA ASN A 178 25.70 10.14 14.42
C ASN A 178 25.43 11.06 13.21
N ASP A 179 24.83 10.58 12.12
CA ASP A 179 24.61 11.35 10.87
C ASP A 179 23.18 11.91 10.71
N LEU A 180 22.44 12.03 11.81
CA LEU A 180 21.04 12.49 11.82
C LEU A 180 20.85 13.99 11.46
N THR A 181 21.88 14.67 10.95
CA THR A 181 21.88 16.15 10.82
C THR A 181 22.20 16.72 9.46
N THR A 182 22.39 15.91 8.39
CA THR A 182 22.59 16.50 7.05
C THR A 182 21.70 15.86 5.97
N SER A 183 20.51 16.45 5.79
CA SER A 183 19.59 16.21 4.67
C SER A 183 20.24 16.41 3.27
N ASP A 184 21.45 16.99 3.21
CA ASP A 184 22.18 17.26 1.97
C ASP A 184 23.14 16.16 1.49
N GLN A 185 23.35 15.09 2.25
CA GLN A 185 24.33 14.07 1.88
C GLN A 185 23.80 13.07 0.84
N LEU A 186 24.56 12.89 -0.23
CA LEU A 186 24.42 11.76 -1.15
C LEU A 186 24.74 10.48 -0.39
N ARG A 187 23.88 9.47 -0.51
CA ARG A 187 24.07 8.14 0.09
C ARG A 187 24.09 7.07 -0.99
N LEU A 188 25.01 6.12 -0.84
CA LEU A 188 25.19 5.05 -1.81
C LEU A 188 24.10 4.00 -1.64
N ALA A 189 23.44 3.66 -2.75
CA ALA A 189 22.39 2.68 -2.82
C ALA A 189 22.64 1.68 -3.95
N LYS A 190 22.22 0.44 -3.74
CA LYS A 190 22.29 -0.63 -4.71
C LYS A 190 20.93 -0.83 -5.36
N LEU A 191 20.89 -0.83 -6.69
CA LEU A 191 19.73 -1.18 -7.49
C LEU A 191 19.34 -2.65 -7.25
N VAL A 192 18.09 -2.85 -6.84
CA VAL A 192 17.50 -4.16 -6.53
C VAL A 192 16.53 -4.58 -7.62
N VAL A 193 15.68 -3.66 -8.08
CA VAL A 193 14.70 -3.89 -9.16
C VAL A 193 14.77 -2.72 -10.15
N ASP A 194 14.71 -3.05 -11.44
CA ASP A 194 14.49 -2.13 -12.56
C ASP A 194 13.71 -2.93 -13.60
N SER A 195 12.37 -2.93 -13.50
CA SER A 195 11.54 -3.88 -14.26
C SER A 195 10.12 -3.39 -14.49
N ASP A 196 9.58 -3.81 -15.63
CA ASP A 196 8.19 -3.61 -16.00
C ASP A 196 7.29 -4.71 -15.41
N TYR A 197 6.17 -4.31 -14.83
CA TYR A 197 5.14 -5.18 -14.29
C TYR A 197 3.83 -4.96 -15.02
N VAL A 198 3.21 -6.04 -15.50
CA VAL A 198 1.89 -6.03 -16.15
C VAL A 198 0.98 -7.00 -15.41
N ALA A 199 -0.21 -6.54 -15.01
CA ALA A 199 -1.19 -7.42 -14.38
C ALA A 199 -1.75 -8.46 -15.39
N PRO A 200 -1.95 -9.73 -14.98
CA PRO A 200 -1.70 -10.27 -13.65
C PRO A 200 -0.21 -10.58 -13.38
N CYS A 201 0.31 -10.14 -12.23
CA CYS A 201 1.66 -10.47 -11.76
C CYS A 201 1.67 -10.91 -10.30
N ASN A 202 2.75 -11.52 -9.82
CA ASN A 202 2.90 -11.88 -8.41
C ASN A 202 3.14 -10.64 -7.53
N THR A 203 2.96 -10.82 -6.22
CA THR A 203 3.25 -9.84 -5.17
C THR A 203 4.76 -9.66 -4.99
N SER A 204 5.23 -8.42 -4.96
CA SER A 204 6.58 -8.07 -4.51
C SER A 204 6.58 -7.71 -3.03
N ILE A 205 7.74 -7.90 -2.38
CA ILE A 205 7.90 -7.70 -0.94
C ILE A 205 9.21 -6.96 -0.71
N LEU A 206 9.16 -5.90 0.09
CA LEU A 206 10.35 -5.21 0.61
C LEU A 206 10.35 -5.27 2.14
N TYR A 207 11.55 -5.18 2.71
CA TYR A 207 11.82 -5.24 4.13
C TYR A 207 12.51 -3.94 4.59
N PRO A 208 12.72 -3.73 5.91
CA PRO A 208 13.28 -2.48 6.42
C PRO A 208 14.65 -2.09 5.82
N ALA A 209 15.46 -3.06 5.40
CA ALA A 209 16.81 -2.81 4.87
C ALA A 209 17.16 -3.64 3.63
N THR A 210 16.24 -4.46 3.11
CA THR A 210 16.50 -5.35 1.97
C THR A 210 15.27 -5.51 1.09
N GLY A 211 15.49 -5.87 -0.18
CA GLY A 211 14.40 -6.14 -1.12
C GLY A 211 13.89 -4.89 -1.82
N GLY A 212 14.65 -3.80 -1.78
CA GLY A 212 14.31 -2.54 -2.43
C GLY A 212 13.46 -1.64 -1.53
N ASN A 213 13.93 -1.35 -0.32
CA ASN A 213 13.21 -0.48 0.64
C ASN A 213 12.90 0.91 0.07
N ILE A 214 13.76 1.39 -0.83
CA ILE A 214 13.59 2.67 -1.52
C ILE A 214 12.96 2.38 -2.87
N ILE A 215 11.73 2.83 -3.11
CA ILE A 215 10.94 2.39 -4.26
C ILE A 215 10.36 3.57 -5.06
N LEU A 216 10.32 3.39 -6.38
CA LEU A 216 9.75 4.30 -7.37
C LEU A 216 8.70 3.53 -8.17
N PHE A 217 7.52 4.13 -8.33
CA PHE A 217 6.49 3.64 -9.24
C PHE A 217 6.26 4.65 -10.35
N GLU A 218 6.50 4.25 -11.60
CA GLU A 218 6.31 5.12 -12.75
C GLU A 218 5.50 4.40 -13.84
N PRO A 219 4.86 5.13 -14.77
CA PRO A 219 4.11 4.50 -15.85
C PRO A 219 5.07 3.77 -16.79
N LEU A 220 4.62 2.64 -17.34
CA LEU A 220 5.41 1.86 -18.29
C LEU A 220 5.72 2.71 -19.54
N ARG A 221 7.00 2.82 -19.91
CA ARG A 221 7.49 3.74 -20.94
C ARG A 221 7.26 3.25 -22.39
N HIS A 222 7.03 1.94 -22.58
CA HIS A 222 6.87 1.31 -23.90
C HIS A 222 5.60 0.45 -23.97
N VAL A 223 4.47 1.05 -24.30
CA VAL A 223 3.27 0.29 -24.67
C VAL A 223 3.43 -0.15 -26.12
N HIS A 224 3.98 -1.35 -26.36
CA HIS A 224 3.57 -2.07 -27.56
C HIS A 224 2.19 -2.66 -27.26
N ASP A 225 1.18 -2.24 -28.00
CA ASP A 225 -0.14 -2.88 -28.03
C ASP A 225 0.05 -4.34 -28.47
N PHE A 226 0.30 -5.24 -27.52
CA PHE A 226 0.18 -6.66 -27.74
C PHE A 226 -1.20 -7.07 -27.24
N PRO A 227 -2.19 -7.31 -28.13
CA PRO A 227 -3.44 -7.95 -27.72
C PRO A 227 -3.09 -9.28 -27.05
N TYR A 228 -3.65 -9.47 -25.85
CA TYR A 228 -3.53 -10.64 -24.98
C TYR A 228 -3.07 -11.91 -25.72
N THR A 229 -1.79 -12.24 -25.57
CA THR A 229 -1.26 -13.54 -25.95
C THR A 229 -0.41 -14.06 -24.79
N HIS A 230 -0.81 -15.23 -24.28
CA HIS A 230 -0.09 -15.96 -23.26
C HIS A 230 1.35 -16.20 -23.73
N HIS A 231 2.32 -15.61 -23.05
CA HIS A 231 3.73 -15.97 -23.23
C HIS A 231 4.32 -16.45 -21.91
N SER A 232 4.81 -17.68 -21.99
CA SER A 232 5.43 -18.46 -20.93
C SER A 232 6.75 -17.85 -20.47
N ASN A 233 6.97 -17.92 -19.16
CA ASN A 233 8.23 -17.61 -18.48
C ASN A 233 9.43 -18.34 -19.13
N GLY A 234 10.48 -17.59 -19.44
CA GLY A 234 11.79 -18.17 -19.70
C GLY A 234 12.77 -17.17 -20.30
N ALA A 235 13.68 -16.65 -19.46
CA ALA A 235 15.12 -16.91 -19.59
C ALA A 235 15.90 -15.89 -18.75
N THR A 236 16.67 -16.42 -17.80
CA THR A 236 17.82 -15.80 -17.16
C THR A 236 18.88 -15.42 -18.18
N THR A 237 19.43 -14.22 -18.09
CA THR A 237 20.71 -13.85 -18.70
C THR A 237 21.60 -13.13 -17.69
N GLU A 238 22.61 -13.89 -17.27
CA GLU A 238 24.03 -13.60 -17.07
C GLU A 238 24.51 -12.33 -16.36
N ALA A 239 25.48 -12.59 -15.48
CA ALA A 239 26.18 -11.67 -14.62
C ALA A 239 27.14 -10.77 -15.40
N GLY A 240 26.81 -9.48 -15.48
CA GLY A 240 27.74 -8.39 -15.78
C GLY A 240 28.21 -7.72 -14.48
N SER A 241 29.51 -7.45 -14.43
CA SER A 241 30.29 -6.55 -13.54
C SER A 241 29.61 -6.00 -12.28
N SER A 242 30.19 -6.27 -11.12
CA SER A 242 29.69 -5.95 -9.77
C SER A 242 29.53 -4.45 -9.44
N ASP A 243 29.79 -3.53 -10.37
CA ASP A 243 29.80 -2.07 -10.14
C ASP A 243 28.68 -1.30 -10.87
N GLU A 244 27.97 -1.92 -11.84
CA GLU A 244 26.90 -1.23 -12.61
C GLU A 244 25.58 -1.07 -11.85
N ARG A 245 25.48 -1.62 -10.64
CA ARG A 245 24.24 -1.60 -9.82
C ARG A 245 24.28 -0.60 -8.68
N LEU A 246 25.33 0.21 -8.55
CA LEU A 246 25.43 1.21 -7.50
C LEU A 246 25.05 2.59 -8.02
N GLY A 247 24.38 3.38 -7.19
CA GLY A 247 23.97 4.75 -7.49
C GLY A 247 23.93 5.59 -6.23
N TRP A 248 24.13 6.90 -6.39
CA TRP A 248 24.03 7.85 -5.29
C TRP A 248 22.63 8.46 -5.27
N LEU A 249 21.96 8.39 -4.13
CA LEU A 249 20.65 8.99 -3.91
C LEU A 249 20.79 10.17 -2.94
N LYS A 250 20.03 11.24 -3.18
CA LYS A 250 19.92 12.39 -2.30
C LYS A 250 18.49 12.50 -1.81
N GLU A 251 18.28 12.76 -0.52
CA GLU A 251 16.97 13.15 -0.03
C GLU A 251 16.60 14.53 -0.61
N ILE A 252 15.36 14.66 -1.07
CA ILE A 252 14.81 15.90 -1.58
C ILE A 252 13.45 16.14 -0.94
N ASP A 253 13.01 17.39 -0.92
CA ASP A 253 11.64 17.71 -0.56
C ASP A 253 10.65 17.02 -1.51
N VAL A 254 9.47 16.67 -0.97
CA VAL A 254 8.39 16.11 -1.77
C VAL A 254 8.08 17.05 -2.95
N PRO A 255 8.08 16.56 -4.20
CA PRO A 255 7.83 17.40 -5.36
C PRO A 255 6.48 18.12 -5.26
N LYS A 256 6.45 19.44 -5.53
CA LYS A 256 5.23 20.28 -5.42
C LYS A 256 4.11 19.86 -6.39
N ASP A 257 4.46 19.13 -7.42
CA ASP A 257 3.57 18.57 -8.42
C ASP A 257 3.04 17.18 -8.02
N LEU A 258 3.60 16.52 -7.01
CA LEU A 258 2.99 15.31 -6.46
C LEU A 258 1.67 15.65 -5.76
N LYS A 259 0.56 15.14 -6.30
CA LYS A 259 -0.78 15.34 -5.73
C LYS A 259 -1.43 13.99 -5.44
N MET A 260 -1.81 13.79 -4.18
CA MET A 260 -2.50 12.60 -3.71
C MET A 260 -3.82 12.97 -3.03
N ASP A 261 -4.93 12.38 -3.47
CA ASP A 261 -6.25 12.61 -2.90
C ASP A 261 -6.85 11.31 -2.33
N GLY A 262 -7.26 11.34 -1.06
CA GLY A 262 -7.90 10.20 -0.40
C GLY A 262 -9.38 10.08 -0.80
N VAL A 263 -9.84 8.86 -1.08
CA VAL A 263 -11.24 8.54 -1.36
C VAL A 263 -11.77 7.38 -0.53
N GLU A 264 -13.08 7.35 -0.36
CA GLU A 264 -13.78 6.31 0.37
C GLU A 264 -13.63 4.93 -0.30
N TYR A 265 -13.42 3.90 0.51
CA TYR A 265 -13.35 2.52 0.04
C TYR A 265 -14.77 1.97 -0.16
N LEU A 266 -15.09 1.63 -1.41
CA LEU A 266 -16.43 1.15 -1.80
C LEU A 266 -16.50 -0.36 -2.07
N GLY A 267 -15.42 -1.09 -1.80
CA GLY A 267 -15.37 -2.54 -2.01
C GLY A 267 -16.04 -3.35 -0.90
N PRO A 268 -15.89 -4.69 -0.93
CA PRO A 268 -16.43 -5.57 0.10
C PRO A 268 -15.96 -5.16 1.50
N GLN A 269 -16.90 -5.02 2.43
CA GLN A 269 -16.65 -4.55 3.79
C GLN A 269 -15.89 -5.60 4.60
N ILE A 270 -14.87 -5.16 5.33
CA ILE A 270 -14.19 -5.98 6.32
C ILE A 270 -14.88 -5.87 7.68
N ILE A 271 -14.92 -6.97 8.42
CA ILE A 271 -15.42 -7.04 9.78
C ILE A 271 -14.23 -7.16 10.72
N ASP A 272 -14.03 -6.13 11.53
CA ASP A 272 -13.13 -6.20 12.68
C ASP A 272 -13.86 -6.86 13.86
N GLY A 273 -13.32 -7.98 14.32
CA GLY A 273 -13.97 -8.97 15.19
C GLY A 273 -14.02 -8.58 16.65
#